data_AF-A0A945V5F6-F1
#
_entry.id   AF-A0A945V5F6-F1
#
_cell.length_a   1.000
_cell.length_b   1.000
_cell.length_c   1.000
_cell.angle_alpha   90.00
_cell.angle_beta   90.00
_cell.angle_gamma   90.00
#
_symmetry.space_group_name_H-M   'P 1'
#
loop_
_entity.id
_entity.type
_entity.pdbx_description
1 polymer ?
#
loop_
_entity_poly.entity_id
_entity_poly.type
_entity_poly.pdbx_seq_one_letter_code
_entity_poly.pdbx_strand_id
1 'polypeptide(L)'
;MERRLAAVLVADMVGFSRLMENNESDIINRQKNHRRELIDLEIERHRGSIIKTTGDGLLAEFGSVQDAVRSAIEIQNGMLHRERNFADNEKIEYRFGINVGDVTEDSGDIFGDSVNIAARLEALSVPGGLCVSDIVYQIIQDKITEPFKDLGSQRVKNLSRPIRVWQWERGKDNDREVSKSDKNPIQHIKFCIASDDTQIAYARVGGGLPIFKAPNWLGHIEYEWRSPIWGPWLSALSVTNELIRFDQRGGGLSDWEVEDISENKMITDMESVVKAANLDKFALLGISQGCAFSIRYAYENPDHVSCLVLFGGYTRGRLLRKSSDSESLHKSGLTLIEEGWGASNPSYRHFFTSGFIPDATTGQANSFDELQRVSTNKENAARIHVMNGAVDVSELAKKLNKPCLVLHCEGDRVTPLEEGRRMAALIPGARFVPLKGNNHAILEGTPAFDEFITEIANFVAEHG
;
A
#
# COMPACT_ATOMS: atom_id res chain seq x y z
N MET A 1 -1.04 22.00 43.11
CA MET A 1 -0.59 21.56 41.77
C MET A 1 0.50 20.52 41.95
N GLU A 2 0.13 19.26 41.74
CA GLU A 2 1.04 18.13 41.75
C GLU A 2 1.28 17.70 40.30
N ARG A 3 2.53 17.39 39.95
CA ARG A 3 2.90 16.90 38.61
C ARG A 3 3.19 15.42 38.68
N ARG A 4 2.60 14.65 37.77
CA ARG A 4 2.86 13.22 37.62
C ARG A 4 2.79 12.78 36.17
N LEU A 5 3.44 11.66 35.88
CA LEU A 5 3.35 11.00 34.59
C LEU A 5 2.02 10.22 34.50
N ALA A 6 1.25 10.44 33.43
CA ALA A 6 0.01 9.71 33.20
C ALA A 6 -0.18 9.42 31.70
N ALA A 7 -0.88 8.31 31.40
CA ALA A 7 -1.42 8.09 30.07
C ALA A 7 -2.79 8.78 29.98
N VAL A 8 -2.93 9.68 29.02
CA VAL A 8 -4.14 10.48 28.79
C VAL A 8 -4.85 9.94 27.56
N LEU A 9 -6.11 9.58 27.72
CA LEU A 9 -7.02 9.16 26.67
C LEU A 9 -8.06 10.26 26.43
N VAL A 10 -8.18 10.69 25.19
CA VAL A 10 -9.27 11.55 24.73
C VAL A 10 -10.13 10.77 23.75
N ALA A 11 -11.45 10.86 23.91
CA ALA A 11 -12.39 10.32 22.96
C ALA A 11 -13.43 11.36 22.57
N ASP A 12 -13.87 11.31 21.31
CA ASP A 12 -14.88 12.21 20.76
C ASP A 12 -15.80 11.46 19.79
N MET A 13 -17.07 11.86 19.75
CA MET A 13 -18.06 11.21 18.88
C MET A 13 -18.06 11.83 17.48
N VAL A 14 -18.07 10.99 16.46
CA VAL A 14 -18.00 11.42 15.07
C VAL A 14 -19.32 12.03 14.62
N GLY A 15 -19.29 13.29 14.19
CA GLY A 15 -20.41 13.93 13.50
C GLY A 15 -21.64 14.18 14.38
N PHE A 16 -21.45 14.41 15.68
CA PHE A 16 -22.52 14.61 16.66
C PHE A 16 -23.60 15.60 16.19
N SER A 17 -23.21 16.79 15.74
CA SER A 17 -24.18 17.80 15.28
C SER A 17 -25.07 17.31 14.14
N ARG A 18 -24.53 16.52 13.21
CA ARG A 18 -25.29 15.94 12.09
C ARG A 18 -26.25 14.84 12.54
N LEU A 19 -25.81 13.98 13.47
CA LEU A 19 -26.67 12.92 14.01
C LEU A 19 -27.86 13.50 14.80
N MET A 20 -27.64 14.61 15.50
CA MET A 20 -28.65 15.32 16.27
C MET A 20 -29.77 15.92 15.41
N GLU A 21 -29.45 16.39 14.19
CA GLU A 21 -30.46 16.91 13.25
C GLU A 21 -31.45 15.85 12.77
N ASN A 22 -31.06 14.57 12.76
CA ASN A 22 -31.89 13.47 12.28
C ASN A 22 -32.86 12.94 13.35
N ASN A 23 -32.39 12.74 14.59
CA ASN A 23 -33.22 12.27 15.70
C ASN A 23 -32.55 12.48 17.09
N GLU A 24 -32.64 13.71 17.60
CA GLU A 24 -32.01 14.14 18.86
C GLU A 24 -32.28 13.22 20.06
N SER A 25 -33.54 12.80 20.27
CA SER A 25 -33.89 12.01 21.47
C SER A 25 -33.34 10.58 21.44
N ASP A 26 -33.23 9.96 20.27
CA ASP A 26 -32.66 8.62 20.12
C ASP A 26 -31.14 8.63 20.34
N ILE A 27 -30.44 9.58 19.70
CA ILE A 27 -28.99 9.69 19.78
C ILE A 27 -28.52 9.97 21.22
N ILE A 28 -29.17 10.89 21.93
CA ILE A 28 -28.83 11.18 23.35
C ILE A 28 -29.01 9.93 24.22
N ASN A 29 -30.09 9.17 24.03
CA ASN A 29 -30.35 7.98 24.85
C ASN A 29 -29.37 6.85 24.54
N ARG A 30 -29.07 6.60 23.25
CA ARG A 30 -28.06 5.62 22.84
C ARG A 30 -26.68 5.99 23.35
N GLN A 31 -26.25 7.24 23.17
CA GLN A 31 -24.98 7.74 23.68
C GLN A 31 -24.85 7.53 25.21
N LYS A 32 -25.89 7.88 25.98
CA LYS A 32 -25.92 7.63 27.44
C LYS A 32 -25.79 6.15 27.80
N ASN A 33 -26.45 5.27 27.04
CA ASN A 33 -26.37 3.83 27.25
C ASN A 33 -24.97 3.28 26.91
N HIS A 34 -24.37 3.69 25.79
CA HIS A 34 -22.99 3.31 25.46
C HIS A 34 -22.01 3.76 26.53
N ARG A 35 -22.16 4.98 27.03
CA ARG A 35 -21.33 5.48 28.13
C ARG A 35 -21.45 4.63 29.39
N ARG A 36 -22.67 4.42 29.87
CA ARG A 36 -22.92 3.72 31.15
C ARG A 36 -22.55 2.23 31.10
N GLU A 37 -22.79 1.58 29.98
CA GLU A 37 -22.74 0.11 29.90
C GLU A 37 -21.54 -0.44 29.12
N LEU A 38 -20.71 0.42 28.54
CA LEU A 38 -19.50 0.01 27.83
C LEU A 38 -18.33 0.93 28.14
N ILE A 39 -18.42 2.21 27.77
CA ILE A 39 -17.26 3.11 27.79
C ILE A 39 -16.75 3.32 29.22
N ASP A 40 -17.63 3.73 30.14
CA ASP A 40 -17.23 4.03 31.52
C ASP A 40 -16.78 2.73 32.24
N LEU A 41 -17.42 1.59 31.93
CA LEU A 41 -17.06 0.28 32.51
C LEU A 41 -15.69 -0.22 32.03
N GLU A 42 -15.39 -0.12 30.73
CA GLU A 42 -14.09 -0.56 30.19
C GLU A 42 -12.95 0.37 30.63
N ILE A 43 -13.22 1.66 30.85
CA ILE A 43 -12.25 2.56 31.47
C ILE A 43 -11.96 2.09 32.90
N GLU A 44 -12.99 1.87 33.72
CA GLU A 44 -12.82 1.43 35.12
C GLU A 44 -12.17 0.04 35.22
N ARG A 45 -12.59 -0.92 34.38
CA ARG A 45 -12.04 -2.28 34.32
C ARG A 45 -10.54 -2.29 34.05
N HIS A 46 -10.08 -1.35 33.23
CA HIS A 46 -8.67 -1.14 32.93
C HIS A 46 -8.01 -0.12 33.88
N ARG A 47 -8.59 0.13 35.06
CA ARG A 47 -8.04 1.03 36.11
C ARG A 47 -7.83 2.47 35.62
N GLY A 48 -8.60 2.88 34.63
CA GLY A 48 -8.69 4.28 34.20
C GLY A 48 -9.63 5.07 35.09
N SER A 49 -9.44 6.39 35.10
CA SER A 49 -10.32 7.34 35.79
C SER A 49 -10.79 8.40 34.80
N ILE A 50 -12.11 8.58 34.68
CA ILE A 50 -12.68 9.65 33.86
C ILE A 50 -12.52 10.96 34.61
N ILE A 51 -11.78 11.89 34.02
CA ILE A 51 -11.53 13.22 34.58
C ILE A 51 -12.70 14.15 34.27
N LYS A 52 -13.11 14.21 33.01
CA LYS A 52 -14.25 15.03 32.59
C LYS A 52 -14.90 14.52 31.31
N THR A 53 -16.12 14.99 31.07
CA THR A 53 -16.91 14.68 29.89
C THR A 53 -17.27 15.98 29.18
N THR A 54 -17.10 16.04 27.87
CA THR A 54 -17.31 17.24 27.04
C THR A 54 -18.50 17.04 26.11
N GLY A 55 -19.68 16.73 26.66
CA GLY A 55 -20.88 16.46 25.87
C GLY A 55 -20.79 15.15 25.09
N ASP A 56 -20.25 15.21 23.88
CA ASP A 56 -20.00 14.10 22.97
C ASP A 56 -18.66 13.39 23.17
N GLY A 57 -17.72 14.01 23.87
CA GLY A 57 -16.42 13.44 24.20
C GLY A 57 -16.16 13.18 25.69
N LEU A 58 -15.00 12.61 25.99
CA LEU A 58 -14.47 12.44 27.33
C LEU A 58 -12.94 12.53 27.39
N LEU A 59 -12.45 12.83 28.59
CA LEU A 59 -11.05 12.80 28.97
C LEU A 59 -10.89 11.81 30.13
N ALA A 60 -10.05 10.80 29.95
CA ALA A 60 -9.70 9.83 30.97
C ALA A 60 -8.19 9.73 31.14
N GLU A 61 -7.77 9.32 32.33
CA GLU A 61 -6.38 9.05 32.65
C GLU A 61 -6.18 7.60 33.10
N PHE A 62 -4.97 7.11 32.87
CA PHE A 62 -4.55 5.77 33.28
C PHE A 62 -3.14 5.83 33.86
N GLY A 63 -2.90 5.03 34.90
CA GLY A 63 -1.56 4.80 35.43
C GLY A 63 -0.67 3.93 34.53
N SER A 64 -1.24 3.30 33.50
CA SER A 64 -0.56 2.40 32.57
C SER A 64 -0.96 2.69 31.13
N VAL A 65 0.04 2.86 30.26
CA VAL A 65 -0.15 3.03 28.81
C VAL A 65 -0.83 1.81 28.19
N GLN A 66 -0.47 0.60 28.63
CA GLN A 66 -1.04 -0.63 28.11
C GLN A 66 -2.53 -0.74 28.46
N ASP A 67 -2.91 -0.32 29.66
CA ASP A 67 -4.30 -0.34 30.10
C ASP A 67 -5.14 0.66 29.29
N ALA A 68 -4.62 1.87 29.05
CA ALA A 68 -5.29 2.87 28.23
C ALA A 68 -5.57 2.35 26.81
N VAL A 69 -4.57 1.72 26.18
CA VAL A 69 -4.68 1.21 24.81
C VAL A 69 -5.65 0.04 24.74
N ARG A 70 -5.58 -0.92 25.67
CA ARG A 70 -6.52 -2.05 25.72
C ARG A 70 -7.95 -1.59 25.95
N SER A 71 -8.15 -0.66 26.88
CA SER A 71 -9.47 -0.06 27.14
C SER A 71 -10.04 0.57 25.88
N ALA A 72 -9.27 1.39 25.16
CA ALA A 72 -9.72 2.00 23.91
C ALA A 72 -10.09 0.97 22.82
N ILE A 73 -9.28 -0.08 22.64
CA ILE A 73 -9.53 -1.14 21.66
C ILE A 73 -10.80 -1.93 22.00
N GLU A 74 -10.98 -2.32 23.28
CA GLU A 74 -12.18 -3.03 23.74
C GLU A 74 -13.44 -2.18 23.59
N ILE A 75 -13.35 -0.87 23.88
CA ILE A 75 -14.46 0.06 23.65
C ILE A 75 -14.81 0.13 22.16
N GLN A 76 -13.82 0.26 21.27
CA GLN A 76 -14.08 0.32 19.83
C GLN A 76 -14.71 -0.98 19.30
N ASN A 77 -14.27 -2.14 19.80
CA ASN A 77 -14.87 -3.43 19.46
C ASN A 77 -16.31 -3.56 20.00
N GLY A 78 -16.56 -3.14 21.24
CA GLY A 78 -17.89 -3.18 21.84
C GLY A 78 -18.88 -2.22 21.16
N MET A 79 -18.41 -1.04 20.73
CA MET A 79 -19.22 -0.06 20.02
C MET A 79 -19.71 -0.61 18.69
N LEU A 80 -18.86 -1.31 17.94
CA LEU A 80 -19.30 -1.98 16.72
C LEU A 80 -20.48 -2.91 16.97
N HIS A 81 -20.37 -3.81 17.95
CA HIS A 81 -21.41 -4.81 18.18
C HIS A 81 -22.76 -4.16 18.51
N ARG A 82 -22.73 -3.06 19.27
CA ARG A 82 -23.92 -2.29 19.63
C ARG A 82 -24.53 -1.54 18.45
N GLU A 83 -23.69 -1.10 17.51
CA GLU A 83 -24.08 -0.23 16.39
C GLU A 83 -24.26 -0.98 15.05
N ARG A 84 -24.09 -2.31 15.03
CA ARG A 84 -24.11 -3.13 13.81
C ARG A 84 -25.42 -3.09 13.01
N ASN A 85 -26.54 -2.83 13.67
CA ASN A 85 -27.88 -2.86 13.07
C ASN A 85 -28.34 -1.50 12.52
N PHE A 86 -27.54 -0.44 12.68
CA PHE A 86 -27.85 0.89 12.16
C PHE A 86 -27.19 1.10 10.80
N ALA A 87 -27.79 1.94 9.96
CA ALA A 87 -27.16 2.34 8.69
C ALA A 87 -25.90 3.18 8.95
N ASP A 88 -24.93 3.18 8.03
CA ASP A 88 -23.64 3.87 8.24
C ASP A 88 -23.78 5.38 8.52
N ASN A 89 -24.86 6.02 8.08
CA ASN A 89 -25.16 7.42 8.36
C ASN A 89 -25.86 7.67 9.71
N GLU A 90 -26.23 6.62 10.44
CA GLU A 90 -26.93 6.64 11.73
C GLU A 90 -26.12 6.03 12.88
N LYS A 91 -24.94 5.47 12.57
CA LYS A 91 -24.04 4.86 13.54
C LYS A 91 -23.37 5.91 14.43
N ILE A 92 -23.28 5.57 15.70
CA ILE A 92 -22.44 6.30 16.66
C ILE A 92 -21.04 5.70 16.62
N GLU A 93 -20.08 6.48 16.15
CA GLU A 93 -18.68 6.11 16.13
C GLU A 93 -17.87 7.07 17.01
N TYR A 94 -16.81 6.55 17.62
CA TYR A 94 -15.88 7.34 18.40
C TYR A 94 -14.50 7.35 17.75
N ARG A 95 -13.77 8.44 17.95
CA ARG A 95 -12.32 8.53 17.72
C ARG A 95 -11.62 8.55 19.06
N PHE A 96 -10.44 7.93 19.13
CA PHE A 96 -9.61 7.93 20.33
C PHE A 96 -8.21 8.45 20.05
N GLY A 97 -7.64 9.14 21.03
CA GLY A 97 -6.28 9.63 21.05
C GLY A 97 -5.60 9.35 22.37
N ILE A 98 -4.43 8.70 22.36
CA ILE A 98 -3.68 8.40 23.59
C ILE A 98 -2.26 8.96 23.52
N ASN A 99 -1.88 9.71 24.55
CA ASN A 99 -0.52 10.17 24.77
C ASN A 99 -0.08 9.89 26.21
N VAL A 100 1.22 9.74 26.43
CA VAL A 100 1.82 9.66 27.77
C VAL A 100 2.75 10.84 28.00
N GLY A 101 2.67 11.43 29.19
CA GLY A 101 3.54 12.54 29.58
C GLY A 101 3.13 13.16 30.90
N ASP A 102 3.81 14.24 31.28
CA ASP A 102 3.50 14.95 32.52
C ASP A 102 2.14 15.63 32.43
N VAL A 103 1.35 15.49 33.49
CA VAL A 103 0.10 16.21 33.71
C VAL A 103 0.16 16.93 35.06
N THR A 104 -0.46 18.11 35.13
CA THR A 104 -0.64 18.85 36.37
C THR A 104 -2.08 18.71 36.81
N GLU A 105 -2.28 18.23 38.03
CA GLU A 105 -3.62 18.11 38.63
C GLU A 105 -3.98 19.39 39.38
N ASP A 106 -5.17 19.91 39.08
CA ASP A 106 -5.77 21.04 39.78
C ASP A 106 -7.30 20.86 39.87
N SER A 107 -7.83 20.86 41.09
CA SER A 107 -9.27 20.84 41.36
C SER A 107 -10.04 19.69 40.69
N GLY A 108 -9.41 18.53 40.52
CA GLY A 108 -9.99 17.34 39.89
C GLY A 108 -9.96 17.35 38.35
N ASP A 109 -9.29 18.32 37.72
CA ASP A 109 -8.99 18.34 36.29
C ASP A 109 -7.48 18.18 36.04
N ILE A 110 -7.13 17.75 34.82
CA ILE A 110 -5.73 17.59 34.40
C ILE A 110 -5.39 18.56 33.27
N PHE A 111 -4.22 19.18 33.38
CA PHE A 111 -3.71 20.15 32.41
C PHE A 111 -2.29 19.80 31.99
N GLY A 112 -1.94 20.19 30.77
CA GLY A 112 -0.58 20.09 30.25
C GLY A 112 -0.55 19.74 28.77
N ASP A 113 0.65 19.79 28.21
CA ASP A 113 0.88 19.46 26.79
C ASP A 113 0.42 18.04 26.46
N SER A 114 0.50 17.11 27.42
CA SER A 114 0.07 15.72 27.24
C SER A 114 -1.42 15.60 26.90
N VAL A 115 -2.28 16.44 27.49
CA VAL A 115 -3.72 16.48 27.22
C VAL A 115 -3.99 17.05 25.83
N ASN A 116 -3.28 18.13 25.47
CA ASN A 116 -3.39 18.76 24.15
C ASN A 116 -2.94 17.83 23.02
N ILE A 117 -1.88 17.05 23.25
CA ILE A 117 -1.40 16.04 22.30
C ILE A 117 -2.45 14.94 22.14
N ALA A 118 -2.96 14.37 23.23
CA ALA A 118 -3.98 13.31 23.18
C ALA A 118 -5.23 13.76 22.41
N ALA A 119 -5.73 14.98 22.67
CA ALA A 119 -6.87 15.55 21.95
C ALA A 119 -6.58 15.72 20.45
N ARG A 120 -5.33 15.99 20.06
CA ARG A 120 -5.01 16.09 18.64
C ARG A 120 -4.86 14.73 17.96
N LEU A 121 -4.34 13.75 18.68
CA LEU A 121 -4.27 12.37 18.21
C LEU A 121 -5.68 11.85 17.94
N GLU A 122 -6.63 12.12 18.84
CA GLU A 122 -8.05 11.81 18.63
C GLU A 122 -8.54 12.43 17.32
N ALA A 123 -8.34 13.74 17.13
CA ALA A 123 -8.81 14.42 15.92
C ALA A 123 -8.15 13.93 14.61
N LEU A 124 -6.97 13.30 14.70
CA LEU A 124 -6.30 12.65 13.56
C LEU A 124 -6.82 11.23 13.31
N SER A 125 -7.46 10.61 14.30
CA SER A 125 -7.93 9.24 14.17
C SER A 125 -9.04 9.11 13.13
N VAL A 126 -9.08 7.98 12.43
CA VAL A 126 -10.27 7.61 11.65
C VAL A 126 -11.46 7.29 12.58
N PRO A 127 -12.72 7.44 12.13
CA PRO A 127 -13.89 6.93 12.85
C PRO A 127 -13.74 5.45 13.22
N GLY A 128 -14.04 5.10 14.48
CA GLY A 128 -13.83 3.74 15.00
C GLY A 128 -12.36 3.37 15.22
N GLY A 129 -11.43 4.32 15.07
CA GLY A 129 -9.99 4.12 15.25
C GLY A 129 -9.42 4.67 16.56
N LEU A 130 -8.13 4.37 16.77
CA LEU A 130 -7.31 4.89 17.87
C LEU A 130 -5.97 5.40 17.34
N CYS A 131 -5.63 6.66 17.59
CA CYS A 131 -4.30 7.21 17.35
C CYS A 131 -3.49 7.29 18.65
N VAL A 132 -2.20 6.95 18.58
CA VAL A 132 -1.27 7.06 19.71
C VAL A 132 0.01 7.78 19.32
N SER A 133 0.67 8.41 20.30
CA SER A 133 1.99 8.99 20.09
C SER A 133 3.08 7.92 19.96
N ASP A 134 4.21 8.27 19.36
CA ASP A 134 5.36 7.38 19.22
C ASP A 134 5.81 6.77 20.56
N ILE A 135 5.84 7.58 21.63
CA ILE A 135 6.24 7.10 22.96
C ILE A 135 5.28 6.02 23.46
N VAL A 136 3.97 6.20 23.25
CA VAL A 136 2.96 5.20 23.60
C VAL A 136 3.20 3.91 22.79
N TYR A 137 3.37 4.02 21.48
CA TYR A 137 3.61 2.87 20.62
C TYR A 137 4.87 2.09 21.02
N GLN A 138 5.99 2.77 21.26
CA GLN A 138 7.24 2.14 21.69
C GLN A 138 7.08 1.35 23.01
N ILE A 139 6.20 1.78 23.91
CA ILE A 139 5.94 1.07 25.18
C ILE A 139 5.10 -0.21 24.98
N ILE A 140 4.24 -0.24 23.97
CA ILE A 140 3.26 -1.32 23.74
C ILE A 140 3.63 -2.29 22.62
N GLN A 141 4.55 -1.95 21.72
CA GLN A 141 4.82 -2.70 20.49
C GLN A 141 5.13 -4.20 20.73
N ASP A 142 5.76 -4.54 21.85
CA ASP A 142 6.08 -5.93 22.21
C ASP A 142 5.04 -6.58 23.15
N LYS A 143 3.97 -5.86 23.50
CA LYS A 143 3.03 -6.24 24.58
C LYS A 143 1.57 -6.36 24.12
N ILE A 144 1.28 -5.93 22.89
CA ILE A 144 -0.05 -5.91 22.27
C ILE A 144 0.13 -6.47 20.86
N THR A 145 -0.80 -7.35 20.45
CA THR A 145 -0.76 -8.08 19.17
C THR A 145 -1.40 -7.30 18.02
N GLU A 146 -2.17 -6.28 18.37
CA GLU A 146 -3.00 -5.50 17.48
C GLU A 146 -2.14 -4.57 16.62
N PRO A 147 -2.31 -4.58 15.29
CA PRO A 147 -1.43 -3.83 14.39
C PRO A 147 -1.72 -2.33 14.47
N PHE A 148 -0.65 -1.54 14.55
CA PHE A 148 -0.69 -0.10 14.36
C PHE A 148 0.03 0.29 13.07
N LYS A 149 -0.58 1.20 12.32
CA LYS A 149 -0.04 1.83 11.12
C LYS A 149 0.71 3.10 11.49
N ASP A 150 1.96 3.24 11.08
CA ASP A 150 2.70 4.49 11.20
C ASP A 150 2.10 5.56 10.27
N LEU A 151 1.67 6.68 10.84
CA LEU A 151 1.20 7.87 10.12
C LEU A 151 2.31 8.92 9.95
N GLY A 152 3.53 8.62 10.40
CA GLY A 152 4.68 9.51 10.30
C GLY A 152 4.58 10.73 11.22
N SER A 153 5.46 11.69 10.96
CA SER A 153 5.57 12.93 11.73
C SER A 153 4.45 13.91 11.40
N GLN A 154 3.53 14.12 12.34
CA GLN A 154 2.41 15.04 12.23
C GLN A 154 2.77 16.39 12.89
N ARG A 155 2.54 17.49 12.16
CA ARG A 155 2.67 18.84 12.72
C ARG A 155 1.37 19.22 13.42
N VAL A 156 1.51 19.56 14.70
CA VAL A 156 0.41 19.94 15.57
C VAL A 156 0.44 21.45 15.77
N LYS A 157 -0.71 22.13 15.69
CA LYS A 157 -0.80 23.55 16.06
C LYS A 157 -0.32 23.71 17.52
N ASN A 158 0.53 24.71 17.78
CA ASN A 158 1.08 25.05 19.10
C ASN A 158 2.15 24.11 19.68
N LEU A 159 2.75 23.22 18.87
CA LEU A 159 3.95 22.47 19.24
C LEU A 159 5.11 22.80 18.28
N SER A 160 6.27 23.09 18.85
CA SER A 160 7.49 23.46 18.10
C SER A 160 8.10 22.29 17.31
N ARG A 161 7.78 21.04 17.70
CA ARG A 161 8.28 19.81 17.08
C ARG A 161 7.14 18.91 16.60
N PRO A 162 7.27 18.28 15.42
CA PRO A 162 6.29 17.28 14.98
C PRO A 162 6.31 16.06 15.90
N ILE A 163 5.17 15.40 16.01
CA ILE A 163 5.01 14.15 16.79
C ILE A 163 4.73 13.03 15.80
N ARG A 164 5.47 11.93 15.90
CA ARG A 164 5.17 10.73 15.12
C ARG A 164 3.94 10.02 15.70
N VAL A 165 3.02 9.62 14.83
CA VAL A 165 1.70 9.11 15.20
C VAL A 165 1.51 7.72 14.66
N TRP A 166 0.88 6.85 15.45
CA TRP A 166 0.54 5.49 15.09
C TRP A 166 -0.97 5.30 15.19
N GLN A 167 -1.59 4.74 14.16
CA GLN A 167 -3.03 4.50 14.08
C GLN A 167 -3.31 3.01 14.19
N TRP A 168 -4.07 2.64 15.21
CA TRP A 168 -4.82 1.39 15.20
C TRP A 168 -6.13 1.60 14.45
N GLU A 169 -6.36 0.76 13.46
CA GLU A 169 -7.66 0.62 12.81
C GLU A 169 -8.14 -0.79 13.08
N ARG A 170 -9.45 -0.94 13.26
CA ARG A 170 -10.04 -2.25 13.39
C ARG A 170 -9.76 -3.08 12.14
N GLY A 171 -9.17 -4.26 12.31
CA GLY A 171 -9.14 -5.27 11.26
C GLY A 171 -10.58 -5.55 10.82
N LYS A 172 -10.86 -5.49 9.52
CA LYS A 172 -12.20 -5.74 8.97
C LYS A 172 -12.61 -7.21 9.08
N ASP A 173 -12.55 -7.82 10.27
CA ASP A 173 -12.99 -9.20 10.52
C ASP A 173 -13.65 -9.29 11.90
N ASN A 174 -14.97 -9.57 11.90
CA ASN A 174 -15.69 -10.37 12.91
C ASN A 174 -17.23 -10.24 12.87
N ASP A 175 -17.84 -9.53 11.92
CA ASP A 175 -19.32 -9.48 11.82
C ASP A 175 -19.87 -9.59 10.39
N ARG A 176 -19.16 -10.32 9.51
CA ARG A 176 -19.79 -10.89 8.31
C ARG A 176 -19.65 -12.41 8.37
N GLU A 177 -20.78 -13.07 8.24
CA GLU A 177 -20.91 -14.51 8.07
C GLU A 177 -19.78 -15.06 7.19
N VAL A 178 -19.27 -16.22 7.62
CA VAL A 178 -18.21 -17.01 7.00
C VAL A 178 -18.46 -17.15 5.49
N SER A 179 -17.91 -16.22 4.74
CA SER A 179 -17.94 -16.14 3.29
C SER A 179 -16.53 -16.39 2.80
N LYS A 180 -16.16 -17.67 2.64
CA LYS A 180 -15.10 -18.27 1.79
C LYS A 180 -13.78 -17.51 1.49
N SER A 181 -13.42 -16.45 2.20
CA SER A 181 -12.27 -15.58 1.91
C SER A 181 -11.17 -15.63 2.97
N ASP A 182 -11.18 -16.61 3.88
CA ASP A 182 -10.05 -16.95 4.78
C ASP A 182 -8.85 -17.57 4.04
N LYS A 183 -8.58 -17.05 2.85
CA LYS A 183 -7.35 -17.24 2.09
C LYS A 183 -6.89 -15.86 1.61
N ASN A 184 -6.61 -14.93 2.50
CA ASN A 184 -5.62 -13.92 2.14
C ASN A 184 -4.26 -14.61 2.27
N PRO A 185 -3.60 -14.94 1.16
CA PRO A 185 -2.36 -15.70 1.23
C PRO A 185 -1.29 -14.88 1.95
N ILE A 186 -0.62 -15.53 2.90
CA ILE A 186 0.45 -14.92 3.68
C ILE A 186 1.65 -14.74 2.74
N GLN A 187 2.19 -13.53 2.72
CA GLN A 187 3.43 -13.23 2.01
C GLN A 187 4.65 -13.74 2.78
N HIS A 188 5.46 -14.56 2.13
CA HIS A 188 6.75 -14.99 2.64
C HIS A 188 7.87 -14.27 1.91
N ILE A 189 8.57 -13.38 2.62
CA ILE A 189 9.74 -12.65 2.09
C ILE A 189 11.00 -13.45 2.35
N LYS A 190 11.86 -13.51 1.34
CA LYS A 190 13.16 -14.18 1.34
C LYS A 190 14.17 -13.33 0.58
N PHE A 191 15.44 -13.67 0.73
CA PHE A 191 16.55 -13.00 0.06
C PHE A 191 17.39 -14.04 -0.69
N CYS A 192 17.97 -13.62 -1.81
CA CYS A 192 19.01 -14.38 -2.51
C CYS A 192 20.16 -13.44 -2.91
N ILE A 193 21.31 -14.02 -3.21
CA ILE A 193 22.49 -13.28 -3.66
C ILE A 193 22.66 -13.51 -5.16
N ALA A 194 22.71 -12.43 -5.93
CA ALA A 194 23.00 -12.46 -7.35
C ALA A 194 24.49 -12.77 -7.62
N SER A 195 24.85 -13.01 -8.88
CA SER A 195 26.22 -13.37 -9.28
C SER A 195 27.30 -12.33 -8.95
N ASP A 196 26.90 -11.08 -8.68
CA ASP A 196 27.78 -9.95 -8.33
C ASP A 196 27.62 -9.51 -6.88
N ASP A 197 27.25 -10.45 -5.99
CA ASP A 197 27.06 -10.25 -4.55
C ASP A 197 25.92 -9.29 -4.17
N THR A 198 25.13 -8.81 -5.14
CA THR A 198 23.93 -8.01 -4.87
C THR A 198 22.87 -8.85 -4.17
N GLN A 199 22.37 -8.40 -3.01
CA GLN A 199 21.22 -9.00 -2.35
C GLN A 199 19.91 -8.60 -3.04
N ILE A 200 19.11 -9.59 -3.40
CA ILE A 200 17.80 -9.44 -4.03
C ILE A 200 16.71 -9.99 -3.11
N ALA A 201 15.74 -9.16 -2.76
CA ALA A 201 14.57 -9.52 -1.97
C ALA A 201 13.44 -10.01 -2.87
N TYR A 202 12.85 -11.15 -2.52
CA TYR A 202 11.71 -11.71 -3.23
C TYR A 202 10.64 -12.24 -2.27
N ALA A 203 9.40 -12.27 -2.75
CA ALA A 203 8.23 -12.72 -2.04
C ALA A 203 7.54 -13.86 -2.79
N ARG A 204 6.96 -14.78 -2.02
CA ARG A 204 6.06 -15.83 -2.52
C ARG A 204 4.72 -15.72 -1.82
N VAL A 205 3.66 -15.91 -2.59
CA VAL A 205 2.28 -15.78 -2.12
C VAL A 205 1.40 -16.79 -2.84
N GLY A 206 0.50 -17.45 -2.12
CA GLY A 206 -0.47 -18.38 -2.71
C GLY A 206 0.09 -19.77 -2.97
N GLY A 207 -0.58 -20.52 -3.84
CA GLY A 207 -0.21 -21.87 -4.24
C GLY A 207 -0.90 -22.25 -5.54
N GLY A 208 -0.34 -23.20 -6.29
CA GLY A 208 -0.86 -23.59 -7.61
C GLY A 208 0.20 -23.42 -8.69
N LEU A 209 -0.23 -23.02 -9.89
CA LEU A 209 0.69 -22.77 -11.01
C LEU A 209 1.59 -21.56 -10.68
N PRO A 210 2.92 -21.67 -10.84
CA PRO A 210 3.81 -20.56 -10.55
C PRO A 210 3.73 -19.47 -11.62
N ILE A 211 3.46 -18.25 -11.17
CA ILE A 211 3.58 -17.01 -11.94
C ILE A 211 4.78 -16.25 -11.40
N PHE A 212 5.83 -16.13 -12.21
CA PHE A 212 6.96 -15.27 -11.89
C PHE A 212 6.73 -13.88 -12.48
N LYS A 213 6.67 -12.86 -11.62
CA LYS A 213 6.47 -11.46 -12.00
C LYS A 213 7.82 -10.76 -12.12
N ALA A 214 8.13 -10.29 -13.33
CA ALA A 214 9.29 -9.45 -13.62
C ALA A 214 9.18 -8.09 -12.91
N PRO A 215 10.30 -7.39 -12.67
CA PRO A 215 10.28 -6.13 -11.94
C PRO A 215 9.69 -5.01 -12.82
N ASN A 216 9.00 -4.05 -12.19
CA ASN A 216 8.43 -2.88 -12.84
C ASN A 216 8.84 -1.58 -12.15
N TRP A 217 8.55 -0.46 -12.79
CA TRP A 217 8.67 0.89 -12.21
C TRP A 217 7.54 1.14 -11.22
N LEU A 218 7.78 1.42 -9.94
CA LEU A 218 8.87 0.94 -9.09
C LEU A 218 8.25 -0.05 -8.08
N GLY A 219 9.02 -1.03 -7.62
CA GLY A 219 8.56 -2.05 -6.69
C GLY A 219 8.99 -1.79 -5.25
N HIS A 220 8.18 -2.26 -4.30
CA HIS A 220 8.61 -2.55 -2.94
C HIS A 220 7.69 -3.63 -2.39
N ILE A 221 8.19 -4.85 -2.22
CA ILE A 221 7.34 -6.02 -2.00
C ILE A 221 6.46 -5.94 -0.73
N GLU A 222 6.86 -5.21 0.31
CA GLU A 222 5.99 -5.00 1.48
C GLU A 222 4.89 -3.95 1.23
N TYR A 223 5.24 -2.84 0.59
CA TYR A 223 4.31 -1.74 0.37
C TYR A 223 3.30 -2.05 -0.74
N GLU A 224 3.71 -2.73 -1.81
CA GLU A 224 2.81 -3.16 -2.88
C GLU A 224 1.71 -4.08 -2.36
N TRP A 225 2.04 -5.00 -1.44
CA TRP A 225 1.06 -5.94 -0.88
C TRP A 225 -0.08 -5.23 -0.15
N ARG A 226 0.24 -4.12 0.53
CA ARG A 226 -0.71 -3.31 1.31
C ARG A 226 -1.29 -2.15 0.51
N SER A 227 -0.87 -1.96 -0.74
CA SER A 227 -1.27 -0.85 -1.57
C SER A 227 -2.71 -1.03 -2.07
N PRO A 228 -3.54 0.03 -2.05
CA PRO A 228 -4.88 0.01 -2.67
C PRO A 228 -4.83 -0.03 -4.22
N ILE A 229 -3.63 -0.07 -4.81
CA ILE A 229 -3.40 -0.17 -6.25
C ILE A 229 -2.97 -1.59 -6.60
N TRP A 230 -1.92 -2.06 -5.95
CA TRP A 230 -1.30 -3.35 -6.28
C TRP A 230 -1.91 -4.53 -5.52
N GLY A 231 -2.23 -4.33 -4.23
CA GLY A 231 -2.73 -5.37 -3.34
C GLY A 231 -3.97 -6.13 -3.86
N PRO A 232 -5.02 -5.46 -4.35
CA PRO A 232 -6.23 -6.14 -4.82
C PRO A 232 -5.96 -7.15 -5.94
N TRP A 233 -5.24 -6.76 -6.99
CA TRP A 233 -4.98 -7.65 -8.12
C TRP A 233 -3.90 -8.70 -7.81
N LEU A 234 -2.89 -8.35 -6.99
CA LEU A 234 -1.89 -9.31 -6.51
C LEU A 234 -2.56 -10.42 -5.68
N SER A 235 -3.47 -10.03 -4.77
CA SER A 235 -4.27 -10.97 -3.98
C SER A 235 -5.14 -11.85 -4.87
N ALA A 236 -5.89 -11.25 -5.80
CA ALA A 236 -6.75 -11.97 -6.72
C ALA A 236 -6.01 -13.05 -7.53
N LEU A 237 -4.83 -12.74 -8.08
CA LEU A 237 -4.03 -13.71 -8.83
C LEU A 237 -3.48 -14.83 -7.94
N SER A 238 -3.17 -14.54 -6.68
CA SER A 238 -2.61 -15.49 -5.71
C SER A 238 -3.64 -16.45 -5.08
N VAL A 239 -4.93 -16.29 -5.37
CA VAL A 239 -5.97 -17.21 -4.89
C VAL A 239 -5.83 -18.59 -5.52
N THR A 240 -5.46 -18.66 -6.80
CA THR A 240 -5.38 -19.90 -7.59
C THR A 240 -3.98 -20.21 -8.10
N ASN A 241 -3.05 -19.26 -7.99
CA ASN A 241 -1.68 -19.39 -8.47
C ASN A 241 -0.68 -19.14 -7.35
N GLU A 242 0.52 -19.67 -7.51
CA GLU A 242 1.65 -19.22 -6.71
C GLU A 242 2.28 -18.01 -7.39
N LEU A 243 2.21 -16.84 -6.75
CA LEU A 243 2.81 -15.61 -7.27
C LEU A 243 4.19 -15.41 -6.63
N ILE A 244 5.22 -15.32 -7.48
CA ILE A 244 6.59 -15.01 -7.11
C ILE A 244 6.96 -13.66 -7.69
N ARG A 245 7.45 -12.75 -6.85
CA ARG A 245 7.76 -11.37 -7.23
C ARG A 245 8.97 -10.88 -6.45
N PHE A 246 9.72 -9.93 -6.99
CA PHE A 246 10.94 -9.45 -6.35
C PHE A 246 11.12 -7.95 -6.54
N ASP A 247 11.84 -7.34 -5.61
CA ASP A 247 12.32 -5.97 -5.75
C ASP A 247 13.60 -6.00 -6.58
N GLN A 248 13.64 -5.25 -7.68
CA GLN A 248 14.87 -5.15 -8.46
C GLN A 248 16.00 -4.49 -7.67
N ARG A 249 17.24 -4.77 -8.06
CA ARG A 249 18.41 -4.03 -7.57
C ARG A 249 18.20 -2.52 -7.68
N GLY A 250 18.76 -1.79 -6.71
CA GLY A 250 18.62 -0.34 -6.62
C GLY A 250 17.33 0.13 -5.94
N GLY A 251 16.46 -0.77 -5.45
CA GLY A 251 15.20 -0.39 -4.82
C GLY A 251 14.55 -1.46 -3.94
N GLY A 252 13.45 -1.06 -3.28
CA GLY A 252 12.67 -1.89 -2.37
C GLY A 252 13.50 -2.44 -1.22
N LEU A 253 13.34 -3.74 -0.93
CA LEU A 253 14.14 -4.46 0.07
C LEU A 253 15.44 -5.07 -0.48
N SER A 254 15.70 -4.94 -1.77
CA SER A 254 16.98 -5.34 -2.39
C SER A 254 18.07 -4.31 -2.10
N ASP A 255 19.32 -4.60 -2.42
CA ASP A 255 20.40 -3.64 -2.21
C ASP A 255 20.23 -2.39 -3.09
N TRP A 256 20.41 -1.22 -2.48
CA TRP A 256 20.33 0.07 -3.18
C TRP A 256 21.68 0.50 -3.74
N GLU A 257 22.78 0.17 -3.07
CA GLU A 257 24.13 0.53 -3.47
C GLU A 257 24.70 -0.52 -4.43
N VAL A 258 24.46 -0.32 -5.73
CA VAL A 258 24.88 -1.25 -6.79
C VAL A 258 25.66 -0.54 -7.90
N GLU A 259 26.73 -1.18 -8.37
CA GLU A 259 27.61 -0.63 -9.41
C GLU A 259 26.90 -0.50 -10.76
N ASP A 260 26.05 -1.47 -11.12
CA ASP A 260 25.39 -1.52 -12.43
C ASP A 260 23.87 -1.72 -12.32
N ILE A 261 23.12 -0.83 -12.98
CA ILE A 261 21.69 -0.89 -13.23
C ILE A 261 21.54 -0.93 -14.75
N SER A 262 21.52 -2.13 -15.30
CA SER A 262 21.40 -2.40 -16.73
C SER A 262 20.39 -3.53 -16.98
N GLU A 263 19.88 -3.62 -18.20
CA GLU A 263 19.00 -4.71 -18.61
C GLU A 263 19.66 -6.08 -18.36
N ASN A 264 20.95 -6.22 -18.65
CA ASN A 264 21.70 -7.45 -18.39
C ASN A 264 21.61 -7.86 -16.92
N LYS A 265 21.78 -6.90 -16.01
CA LYS A 265 21.70 -7.16 -14.58
C LYS A 265 20.30 -7.51 -14.11
N MET A 266 19.26 -6.88 -14.69
CA MET A 266 17.87 -7.26 -14.43
C MET A 266 17.60 -8.71 -14.82
N ILE A 267 18.13 -9.19 -15.97
CA ILE A 267 18.00 -10.59 -16.38
C ILE A 267 18.73 -11.53 -15.42
N THR A 268 19.97 -11.21 -15.03
CA THR A 268 20.71 -12.07 -14.08
C THR A 268 20.08 -12.10 -12.69
N ASP A 269 19.41 -11.02 -12.27
CA ASP A 269 18.64 -11.00 -11.02
C ASP A 269 17.41 -11.90 -11.11
N MET A 270 16.70 -11.86 -12.25
CA MET A 270 15.57 -12.76 -12.52
C MET A 270 16.01 -14.23 -12.43
N GLU A 271 17.14 -14.59 -13.05
CA GLU A 271 17.71 -15.95 -12.99
C GLU A 271 18.05 -16.35 -11.55
N SER A 272 18.63 -15.42 -10.78
CA SER A 272 18.99 -15.65 -9.38
C SER A 272 17.77 -15.92 -8.50
N VAL A 273 16.69 -15.16 -8.70
CA VAL A 273 15.41 -15.35 -7.99
C VAL A 273 14.74 -16.66 -8.41
N VAL A 274 14.69 -16.96 -9.71
CA VAL A 274 14.12 -18.23 -10.24
C VAL A 274 14.82 -19.44 -9.63
N LYS A 275 16.16 -19.41 -9.59
CA LYS A 275 16.97 -20.45 -8.95
C LYS A 275 16.70 -20.54 -7.45
N ALA A 276 16.69 -19.41 -6.73
CA ALA A 276 16.47 -19.38 -5.28
C ALA A 276 15.06 -19.80 -4.88
N ALA A 277 14.06 -19.49 -5.72
CA ALA A 277 12.68 -19.91 -5.55
C ALA A 277 12.43 -21.35 -6.04
N ASN A 278 13.43 -22.02 -6.62
CA ASN A 278 13.34 -23.37 -7.16
C ASN A 278 12.17 -23.52 -8.16
N LEU A 279 12.08 -22.58 -9.10
CA LEU A 279 11.08 -22.60 -10.15
C LEU A 279 11.62 -23.36 -11.37
N ASP A 280 10.98 -24.48 -11.71
CA ASP A 280 11.34 -25.30 -12.86
C ASP A 280 10.63 -24.82 -14.14
N LYS A 281 9.29 -24.70 -14.10
CA LYS A 281 8.49 -24.18 -15.20
C LYS A 281 7.41 -23.25 -14.68
N PHE A 282 7.22 -22.08 -15.31
CA PHE A 282 6.33 -21.03 -14.81
C PHE A 282 5.81 -20.09 -15.92
N ALA A 283 4.67 -19.46 -15.65
CA ALA A 283 4.17 -18.34 -16.43
C ALA A 283 4.95 -17.06 -16.05
N LEU A 284 5.32 -16.26 -17.04
CA LEU A 284 6.11 -15.04 -16.83
C LEU A 284 5.23 -13.80 -17.03
N LEU A 285 5.03 -13.03 -15.95
CA LEU A 285 4.24 -11.80 -15.94
C LEU A 285 5.14 -10.57 -16.02
N GLY A 286 5.08 -9.86 -17.14
CA GLY A 286 5.74 -8.58 -17.36
C GLY A 286 4.77 -7.42 -17.23
N ILE A 287 5.15 -6.38 -16.49
CA ILE A 287 4.39 -5.12 -16.38
C ILE A 287 5.29 -3.95 -16.74
N SER A 288 4.83 -3.07 -17.62
CA SER A 288 5.58 -1.87 -18.03
C SER A 288 6.97 -2.25 -18.61
N GLN A 289 8.07 -1.74 -18.04
CA GLN A 289 9.45 -2.17 -18.36
C GLN A 289 9.63 -3.70 -18.30
N GLY A 290 8.92 -4.36 -17.37
CA GLY A 290 9.03 -5.79 -17.13
C GLY A 290 8.58 -6.62 -18.33
N CYS A 291 7.83 -6.04 -19.27
CA CYS A 291 7.50 -6.71 -20.52
C CYS A 291 8.73 -6.94 -21.40
N ALA A 292 9.62 -5.95 -21.50
CA ALA A 292 10.85 -6.10 -22.27
C ALA A 292 11.77 -7.15 -21.63
N PHE A 293 11.94 -7.08 -20.30
CA PHE A 293 12.72 -8.07 -19.55
C PHE A 293 12.12 -9.48 -19.67
N SER A 294 10.80 -9.61 -19.64
CA SER A 294 10.12 -10.89 -19.78
C SER A 294 10.32 -11.51 -21.16
N ILE A 295 10.24 -10.70 -22.22
CA ILE A 295 10.51 -11.14 -23.60
C ILE A 295 11.94 -11.65 -23.73
N ARG A 296 12.92 -10.89 -23.22
CA ARG A 296 14.32 -11.28 -23.26
C ARG A 296 14.58 -12.55 -22.45
N TYR A 297 14.08 -12.59 -21.21
CA TYR A 297 14.22 -13.75 -20.33
C TYR A 297 13.63 -15.02 -20.98
N ALA A 298 12.43 -14.94 -21.56
CA ALA A 298 11.80 -16.09 -22.20
C ALA A 298 12.53 -16.55 -23.47
N TYR A 299 13.20 -15.65 -24.17
CA TYR A 299 14.05 -15.99 -25.32
C TYR A 299 15.34 -16.69 -24.88
N GLU A 300 15.98 -16.23 -23.81
CA GLU A 300 17.25 -16.79 -23.30
C GLU A 300 17.03 -18.07 -22.47
N ASN A 301 15.87 -18.20 -21.81
CA ASN A 301 15.52 -19.30 -20.91
C ASN A 301 14.19 -19.98 -21.32
N PRO A 302 14.05 -20.48 -22.57
CA PRO A 302 12.76 -20.93 -23.08
C PRO A 302 12.24 -22.18 -22.37
N ASP A 303 13.09 -23.04 -21.81
CA ASP A 303 12.65 -24.28 -21.17
C ASP A 303 11.90 -24.04 -19.85
N HIS A 304 12.21 -22.93 -19.16
CA HIS A 304 11.60 -22.54 -17.90
C HIS A 304 10.26 -21.78 -18.06
N VAL A 305 10.01 -21.17 -19.23
CA VAL A 305 8.82 -20.33 -19.44
C VAL A 305 7.72 -21.12 -20.14
N SER A 306 6.56 -21.25 -19.50
CA SER A 306 5.37 -21.89 -20.09
C SER A 306 4.62 -20.93 -21.02
N CYS A 307 4.32 -19.73 -20.54
CA CYS A 307 3.68 -18.66 -21.30
C CYS A 307 4.11 -17.27 -20.80
N LEU A 308 3.82 -16.23 -21.60
CA LEU A 308 4.05 -14.83 -21.23
C LEU A 308 2.72 -14.08 -21.08
N VAL A 309 2.60 -13.30 -20.02
CA VAL A 309 1.54 -12.31 -19.82
C VAL A 309 2.20 -10.94 -19.73
N LEU A 310 1.89 -10.04 -20.66
CA LEU A 310 2.54 -8.75 -20.80
C LEU A 310 1.51 -7.63 -20.69
N PHE A 311 1.66 -6.75 -19.72
CA PHE A 311 0.70 -5.67 -19.46
C PHE A 311 1.32 -4.27 -19.53
N GLY A 312 0.71 -3.37 -20.31
CA GLY A 312 1.07 -1.95 -20.36
C GLY A 312 2.50 -1.67 -20.79
N GLY A 313 3.15 -2.61 -21.49
CA GLY A 313 4.59 -2.57 -21.75
C GLY A 313 4.97 -2.20 -23.18
N TYR A 314 6.24 -2.42 -23.48
CA TYR A 314 6.84 -2.08 -24.77
C TYR A 314 7.96 -3.06 -25.11
N THR A 315 8.25 -3.21 -26.41
CA THR A 315 9.44 -3.91 -26.92
C THR A 315 10.66 -3.00 -27.05
N ARG A 316 10.44 -1.68 -27.06
CA ARG A 316 11.49 -0.67 -27.20
C ARG A 316 11.23 0.53 -26.30
N GLY A 317 12.30 1.00 -25.67
CA GLY A 317 12.32 2.15 -24.79
C GLY A 317 11.98 3.45 -25.50
N ARG A 318 11.63 4.46 -24.71
CA ARG A 318 11.12 5.75 -25.22
C ARG A 318 12.11 6.46 -26.17
N LEU A 319 13.42 6.32 -25.96
CA LEU A 319 14.44 6.94 -26.82
C LEU A 319 14.52 6.30 -28.22
N LEU A 320 14.00 5.07 -28.38
CA LEU A 320 14.07 4.31 -29.63
C LEU A 320 12.79 4.39 -30.46
N ARG A 321 11.79 5.17 -30.00
CA ARG A 321 10.50 5.36 -30.69
C ARG A 321 10.58 6.29 -31.90
N LYS A 322 11.72 6.94 -32.13
CA LYS A 322 11.95 7.91 -33.24
C LYS A 322 10.92 9.04 -33.26
N SER A 323 10.59 9.57 -32.09
CA SER A 323 9.63 10.65 -31.88
C SER A 323 10.30 11.74 -31.04
N SER A 324 10.30 12.98 -31.54
CA SER A 324 10.81 14.15 -30.81
C SER A 324 10.12 14.34 -29.48
N ASP A 325 8.81 14.10 -29.44
CA ASP A 325 7.99 14.24 -28.23
C ASP A 325 8.35 13.17 -27.20
N SER A 326 8.59 11.94 -27.66
CA SER A 326 9.05 10.85 -26.79
C SER A 326 10.43 11.17 -26.18
N GLU A 327 11.36 11.67 -26.98
CA GLU A 327 12.69 12.07 -26.49
C GLU A 327 12.61 13.25 -25.50
N SER A 328 11.80 14.26 -25.82
CA SER A 328 11.58 15.42 -24.96
C SER A 328 10.99 15.02 -23.61
N LEU A 329 9.91 14.23 -23.60
CA LEU A 329 9.29 13.73 -22.37
C LEU A 329 10.22 12.85 -21.55
N HIS A 330 11.11 12.08 -22.19
CA HIS A 330 12.12 11.30 -21.50
C HIS A 330 13.10 12.22 -20.74
N LYS A 331 13.62 13.26 -21.41
CA LYS A 331 14.53 14.25 -20.81
C LYS A 331 13.86 15.01 -19.66
N SER A 332 12.62 15.48 -19.86
CA SER A 332 11.88 16.17 -18.80
C SER A 332 11.63 15.27 -17.58
N GLY A 333 11.28 14.00 -17.80
CA GLY A 333 11.13 13.03 -16.71
C GLY A 333 12.43 12.85 -15.93
N LEU A 334 13.57 12.73 -16.63
CA LEU A 334 14.87 12.59 -15.99
C LEU A 334 15.19 13.80 -15.10
N THR A 335 15.01 15.02 -15.61
CA THR A 335 15.22 16.25 -14.83
C THR A 335 14.31 16.30 -13.58
N LEU A 336 13.04 15.90 -13.70
CA LEU A 336 12.13 15.85 -12.56
C LEU A 336 12.57 14.84 -11.49
N ILE A 337 13.15 13.71 -11.90
CA ILE A 337 13.70 12.71 -10.98
C ILE A 337 14.93 13.27 -10.26
N GLU A 338 15.91 13.79 -11.01
CA GLU A 338 17.18 14.27 -10.46
C GLU A 338 17.01 15.42 -9.46
N GLU A 339 16.06 16.31 -9.73
CA GLU A 339 15.79 17.50 -8.90
C GLU A 339 14.74 17.25 -7.80
N GLY A 340 13.76 16.38 -8.06
CA GLY A 340 12.51 16.36 -7.31
C GLY A 340 12.19 15.07 -6.56
N TRP A 341 12.84 13.94 -6.89
CA TRP A 341 12.42 12.63 -6.39
C TRP A 341 12.52 12.50 -4.87
N GLY A 342 13.64 12.93 -4.29
CA GLY A 342 13.88 12.96 -2.84
C GLY A 342 13.42 14.25 -2.15
N ALA A 343 12.79 15.18 -2.87
CA ALA A 343 12.40 16.46 -2.31
C ALA A 343 11.21 16.32 -1.34
N SER A 344 11.16 17.21 -0.34
CA SER A 344 10.03 17.33 0.58
C SER A 344 8.76 17.84 -0.10
N ASN A 345 8.89 18.48 -1.27
CA ASN A 345 7.78 18.87 -2.11
C ASN A 345 7.30 17.68 -2.96
N PRO A 346 6.11 17.12 -2.72
CA PRO A 346 5.60 15.97 -3.46
C PRO A 346 5.22 16.28 -4.91
N SER A 347 5.11 17.56 -5.31
CA SER A 347 4.65 17.94 -6.66
C SER A 347 5.46 17.32 -7.81
N TYR A 348 6.76 17.05 -7.59
CA TYR A 348 7.63 16.41 -8.59
C TYR A 348 7.28 14.94 -8.80
N ARG A 349 7.02 14.19 -7.73
CA ARG A 349 6.57 12.79 -7.81
C ARG A 349 5.12 12.70 -8.28
N HIS A 350 4.29 13.68 -7.91
CA HIS A 350 2.90 13.75 -8.35
C HIS A 350 2.75 13.79 -9.88
N PHE A 351 3.71 14.40 -10.60
CA PHE A 351 3.75 14.35 -12.07
C PHE A 351 3.72 12.90 -12.60
N PHE A 352 4.53 12.01 -12.00
CA PHE A 352 4.55 10.60 -12.37
C PHE A 352 3.26 9.91 -11.95
N THR A 353 2.78 10.18 -10.73
CA THR A 353 1.52 9.62 -10.21
C THR A 353 0.32 9.94 -11.11
N SER A 354 0.14 11.20 -11.51
CA SER A 354 -0.96 11.62 -12.39
C SER A 354 -0.83 11.04 -13.81
N GLY A 355 0.37 10.71 -14.25
CA GLY A 355 0.60 9.99 -15.51
C GLY A 355 0.24 8.51 -15.41
N PHE A 356 0.63 7.84 -14.32
CA PHE A 356 0.42 6.41 -14.12
C PHE A 356 -1.03 6.04 -13.83
N ILE A 357 -1.69 6.81 -12.98
CA ILE A 357 -3.03 6.48 -12.45
C ILE A 357 -3.93 7.73 -12.44
N PRO A 358 -4.20 8.34 -13.61
CA PRO A 358 -5.00 9.57 -13.70
C PRO A 358 -6.42 9.43 -13.14
N ASP A 359 -6.99 8.22 -13.11
CA ASP A 359 -8.34 7.99 -12.60
C ASP A 359 -8.34 7.57 -11.11
N ALA A 360 -7.19 7.63 -10.43
CA ALA A 360 -7.09 7.27 -9.01
C ALA A 360 -7.78 8.28 -8.10
N THR A 361 -8.36 7.75 -7.02
CA THR A 361 -8.76 8.57 -5.87
C THR A 361 -7.55 9.26 -5.24
N THR A 362 -7.76 10.34 -4.50
CA THR A 362 -6.69 11.02 -3.75
C THR A 362 -5.92 10.07 -2.82
N GLY A 363 -6.62 9.12 -2.18
CA GLY A 363 -5.99 8.12 -1.30
C GLY A 363 -5.07 7.17 -2.06
N GLN A 364 -5.51 6.66 -3.22
CA GLN A 364 -4.69 5.83 -4.11
C GLN A 364 -3.49 6.61 -4.64
N ALA A 365 -3.70 7.83 -5.14
CA ALA A 365 -2.62 8.69 -5.64
C ALA A 365 -1.56 8.96 -4.57
N ASN A 366 -1.97 9.29 -3.34
CA ASN A 366 -1.05 9.49 -2.22
C ASN A 366 -0.29 8.20 -1.86
N SER A 367 -0.96 7.04 -1.88
CA SER A 367 -0.30 5.76 -1.64
C SER A 367 0.74 5.44 -2.71
N PHE A 368 0.50 5.78 -3.98
CA PHE A 368 1.46 5.57 -5.05
C PHE A 368 2.63 6.54 -5.01
N ASP A 369 2.38 7.80 -4.65
CA ASP A 369 3.44 8.79 -4.43
C ASP A 369 4.40 8.34 -3.33
N GLU A 370 3.84 7.85 -2.22
CA GLU A 370 4.62 7.35 -1.10
C GLU A 370 5.38 6.07 -1.48
N LEU A 371 4.76 5.14 -2.21
CA LEU A 371 5.43 3.94 -2.73
C LEU A 371 6.67 4.35 -3.55
N GLN A 372 6.54 5.27 -4.50
CA GLN A 372 7.66 5.76 -5.30
C GLN A 372 8.78 6.35 -4.42
N ARG A 373 8.41 7.09 -3.35
CA ARG A 373 9.37 7.69 -2.41
C ARG A 373 10.15 6.65 -1.60
N VAL A 374 9.49 5.58 -1.13
CA VAL A 374 10.12 4.54 -0.31
C VAL A 374 10.81 3.46 -1.15
N SER A 375 10.45 3.33 -2.43
CA SER A 375 10.99 2.30 -3.31
C SER A 375 12.43 2.52 -3.74
N THR A 376 12.94 3.75 -3.79
CA THR A 376 14.31 4.01 -4.29
C THR A 376 14.77 5.44 -3.98
N ASN A 377 16.08 5.67 -3.98
CA ASN A 377 16.66 7.02 -4.04
C ASN A 377 16.58 7.61 -5.46
N LYS A 378 16.93 8.89 -5.58
CA LYS A 378 16.83 9.64 -6.84
C LYS A 378 17.88 9.20 -7.88
N GLU A 379 19.07 8.83 -7.41
CA GLU A 379 20.18 8.39 -8.26
C GLU A 379 19.82 7.10 -9.00
N ASN A 380 19.28 6.11 -8.28
CA ASN A 380 18.82 4.86 -8.86
C ASN A 380 17.57 5.05 -9.71
N ALA A 381 16.61 5.88 -9.29
CA ALA A 381 15.45 6.22 -10.13
C ALA A 381 15.89 6.79 -11.50
N ALA A 382 16.89 7.69 -11.51
CA ALA A 382 17.45 8.26 -12.73
C ALA A 382 18.12 7.18 -13.60
N ARG A 383 18.95 6.31 -13.00
CA ARG A 383 19.61 5.19 -13.70
C ARG A 383 18.60 4.22 -14.32
N ILE A 384 17.55 3.85 -13.57
CA ILE A 384 16.46 2.98 -14.05
C ILE A 384 15.70 3.66 -15.19
N HIS A 385 15.39 4.95 -15.06
CA HIS A 385 14.71 5.71 -16.11
C HIS A 385 15.52 5.74 -17.40
N VAL A 386 16.83 6.01 -17.32
CA VAL A 386 17.75 5.99 -18.47
C VAL A 386 17.82 4.61 -19.11
N MET A 387 18.01 3.55 -18.30
CA MET A 387 18.01 2.16 -18.78
C MET A 387 16.74 1.87 -19.57
N ASN A 388 15.57 2.12 -18.99
CA ASN A 388 14.26 1.90 -19.64
C ASN A 388 14.08 2.71 -20.93
N GLY A 389 14.70 3.88 -21.03
CA GLY A 389 14.71 4.69 -22.24
C GLY A 389 15.36 3.99 -23.42
N ALA A 390 16.35 3.13 -23.17
CA ALA A 390 17.27 2.58 -24.16
C ALA A 390 17.09 1.07 -24.46
N VAL A 391 16.25 0.34 -23.71
CA VAL A 391 15.99 -1.09 -23.94
C VAL A 391 15.41 -1.35 -25.34
N ASP A 392 15.86 -2.39 -26.04
CA ASP A 392 15.25 -2.88 -27.28
C ASP A 392 15.29 -4.40 -27.37
N VAL A 393 14.12 -5.03 -27.30
CA VAL A 393 13.94 -6.47 -27.45
C VAL A 393 13.11 -6.81 -28.70
N SER A 394 12.95 -5.87 -29.63
CA SER A 394 12.09 -6.02 -30.82
C SER A 394 12.49 -7.23 -31.68
N GLU A 395 13.79 -7.49 -31.85
CA GLU A 395 14.26 -8.65 -32.63
C GLU A 395 14.15 -9.97 -31.85
N LEU A 396 14.18 -9.93 -30.52
CA LEU A 396 13.96 -11.12 -29.68
C LEU A 396 12.48 -11.50 -29.68
N ALA A 397 11.58 -10.50 -29.59
CA ALA A 397 10.14 -10.70 -29.63
C ALA A 397 9.69 -11.51 -30.87
N LYS A 398 10.27 -11.23 -32.04
CA LYS A 398 9.98 -11.95 -33.30
C LYS A 398 10.35 -13.43 -33.28
N LYS A 399 11.26 -13.81 -32.39
CA LYS A 399 11.80 -15.18 -32.29
C LYS A 399 11.14 -15.98 -31.17
N LEU A 400 10.26 -15.38 -30.38
CA LEU A 400 9.53 -16.09 -29.35
C LEU A 400 8.60 -17.14 -29.96
N ASN A 401 8.52 -18.29 -29.30
CA ASN A 401 7.69 -19.43 -29.68
C ASN A 401 6.77 -19.90 -28.53
N LYS A 402 6.47 -18.99 -27.60
CA LYS A 402 5.65 -19.24 -26.41
C LYS A 402 4.28 -18.59 -26.57
N PRO A 403 3.21 -19.20 -26.02
CA PRO A 403 1.93 -18.52 -25.90
C PRO A 403 2.12 -17.18 -25.19
N CYS A 404 1.59 -16.11 -25.78
CA CYS A 404 1.73 -14.76 -25.26
C CYS A 404 0.39 -14.02 -25.23
N LEU A 405 0.04 -13.47 -24.07
CA LEU A 405 -1.06 -12.54 -23.87
C LEU A 405 -0.49 -11.14 -23.69
N VAL A 406 -0.99 -10.19 -24.49
CA VAL A 406 -0.65 -8.76 -24.37
C VAL A 406 -1.91 -7.98 -23.99
N LEU A 407 -1.91 -7.40 -22.80
CA LEU A 407 -2.99 -6.56 -22.25
C LEU A 407 -2.52 -5.09 -22.25
N HIS A 408 -3.39 -4.15 -22.63
CA HIS A 408 -3.01 -2.73 -22.64
C HIS A 408 -4.20 -1.81 -22.49
N CYS A 409 -4.15 -0.86 -21.56
CA CYS A 409 -5.20 0.13 -21.38
C CYS A 409 -5.25 1.12 -22.55
N GLU A 410 -6.44 1.38 -23.09
CA GLU A 410 -6.62 2.22 -24.28
C GLU A 410 -6.11 3.66 -24.09
N GLY A 411 -6.28 4.22 -22.89
CA GLY A 411 -5.89 5.58 -22.53
C GLY A 411 -4.60 5.69 -21.73
N ASP A 412 -3.75 4.66 -21.73
CA ASP A 412 -2.45 4.66 -21.02
C ASP A 412 -1.58 5.87 -21.42
N ARG A 413 -1.24 6.70 -20.43
CA ARG A 413 -0.48 7.94 -20.62
C ARG A 413 1.02 7.79 -20.44
N VAL A 414 1.49 6.64 -19.95
CA VAL A 414 2.91 6.35 -19.72
C VAL A 414 3.49 5.63 -20.94
N THR A 415 2.80 4.59 -21.39
CA THR A 415 3.14 3.82 -22.59
C THR A 415 1.95 3.82 -23.55
N PRO A 416 2.07 4.49 -24.70
CA PRO A 416 0.97 4.56 -25.67
C PRO A 416 0.49 3.17 -26.12
N LEU A 417 -0.81 3.06 -26.39
CA LEU A 417 -1.47 1.82 -26.86
C LEU A 417 -0.78 1.21 -28.09
N GLU A 418 -0.21 2.06 -28.95
CA GLU A 418 0.52 1.65 -30.15
C GLU A 418 1.72 0.75 -29.83
N GLU A 419 2.38 0.94 -28.68
CA GLU A 419 3.51 0.09 -28.28
C GLU A 419 3.02 -1.29 -27.82
N GLY A 420 1.85 -1.38 -27.17
CA GLY A 420 1.19 -2.66 -26.87
C GLY A 420 0.79 -3.41 -28.14
N ARG A 421 0.14 -2.71 -29.09
CA ARG A 421 -0.21 -3.28 -30.41
C ARG A 421 1.02 -3.74 -31.19
N ARG A 422 2.09 -2.95 -31.17
CA ARG A 422 3.37 -3.29 -31.80
C ARG A 422 3.97 -4.54 -31.18
N MET A 423 3.97 -4.62 -29.85
CA MET A 423 4.48 -5.79 -29.12
C MET A 423 3.71 -7.06 -29.53
N ALA A 424 2.37 -7.03 -29.53
CA ALA A 424 1.56 -8.15 -29.98
C ALA A 424 1.79 -8.51 -31.46
N ALA A 425 1.98 -7.52 -32.34
CA ALA A 425 2.25 -7.76 -33.76
C ALA A 425 3.64 -8.37 -34.02
N LEU A 426 4.61 -8.11 -33.15
CA LEU A 426 5.97 -8.65 -33.26
C LEU A 426 6.06 -10.09 -32.76
N ILE A 427 5.29 -10.45 -31.73
CA ILE A 427 5.36 -11.77 -31.09
C ILE A 427 4.48 -12.77 -31.87
N PRO A 428 5.04 -13.85 -32.45
CA PRO A 428 4.25 -14.83 -33.18
C PRO A 428 3.14 -15.45 -32.33
N GLY A 429 1.89 -15.35 -32.81
CA GLY A 429 0.73 -15.95 -32.15
C GLY A 429 0.25 -15.23 -30.88
N ALA A 430 0.76 -14.01 -30.58
CA ALA A 430 0.31 -13.27 -29.42
C ALA A 430 -1.16 -12.83 -29.54
N ARG A 431 -1.90 -12.95 -28.43
CA ARG A 431 -3.27 -12.42 -28.29
C ARG A 431 -3.21 -11.02 -27.71
N PHE A 432 -3.80 -10.04 -28.39
CA PHE A 432 -3.90 -8.67 -27.91
C PHE A 432 -5.29 -8.39 -27.34
N VAL A 433 -5.33 -7.85 -26.11
CA VAL A 433 -6.56 -7.47 -25.42
C VAL A 433 -6.46 -5.99 -25.01
N PRO A 434 -7.20 -5.08 -25.67
CA PRO A 434 -7.33 -3.71 -25.21
C PRO A 434 -8.24 -3.65 -23.98
N LEU A 435 -7.82 -2.94 -22.95
CA LEU A 435 -8.57 -2.76 -21.72
C LEU A 435 -9.12 -1.33 -21.63
N LYS A 436 -10.36 -1.18 -21.16
CA LYS A 436 -10.98 0.15 -21.01
C LYS A 436 -10.42 0.89 -19.80
N GLY A 437 -9.81 2.05 -20.02
CA GLY A 437 -9.37 2.94 -18.95
C GLY A 437 -8.15 3.77 -19.33
N ASN A 438 -7.78 4.71 -18.47
CA ASN A 438 -6.66 5.64 -18.73
C ASN A 438 -5.40 5.32 -17.91
N ASN A 439 -5.46 4.29 -17.07
CA ASN A 439 -4.40 4.00 -16.11
C ASN A 439 -3.36 3.03 -16.71
N HIS A 440 -2.10 3.31 -16.40
CA HIS A 440 -0.97 2.42 -16.66
C HIS A 440 -0.87 1.28 -15.62
N ALA A 441 -1.39 1.51 -14.41
CA ALA A 441 -1.58 0.47 -13.40
C ALA A 441 -3.07 0.13 -13.27
N ILE A 442 -3.39 -1.14 -13.01
CA ILE A 442 -4.77 -1.60 -12.85
C ILE A 442 -5.30 -1.21 -11.46
N LEU A 443 -6.46 -0.58 -11.42
CA LEU A 443 -7.11 -0.10 -10.20
C LEU A 443 -8.42 -0.84 -9.96
N GLU A 444 -8.61 -1.34 -8.75
CA GLU A 444 -9.88 -1.94 -8.32
C GLU A 444 -11.03 -0.93 -8.48
N GLY A 445 -12.17 -1.41 -8.97
CA GLY A 445 -13.35 -0.57 -9.26
C GLY A 445 -13.31 0.16 -10.60
N THR A 446 -12.24 0.02 -11.40
CA THR A 446 -12.21 0.52 -12.78
C THR A 446 -12.69 -0.55 -13.79
N PRO A 447 -13.21 -0.16 -14.97
CA PRO A 447 -13.72 -1.11 -15.97
C PRO A 447 -12.70 -2.17 -16.41
N ALA A 448 -11.40 -1.86 -16.39
CA ALA A 448 -10.33 -2.79 -16.77
C ALA A 448 -10.05 -3.87 -15.73
N PHE A 449 -10.44 -3.71 -14.46
CA PHE A 449 -9.96 -4.56 -13.36
C PHE A 449 -10.39 -6.01 -13.52
N ASP A 450 -11.69 -6.26 -13.65
CA ASP A 450 -12.24 -7.62 -13.71
C ASP A 450 -11.79 -8.35 -15.00
N GLU A 451 -11.74 -7.62 -16.12
CA GLU A 451 -11.27 -8.13 -17.40
C GLU A 451 -9.78 -8.49 -17.32
N PHE A 452 -8.94 -7.64 -16.73
CA PHE A 452 -7.53 -7.92 -16.49
C PHE A 452 -7.31 -9.20 -15.68
N ILE A 453 -8.01 -9.36 -14.54
CA ILE A 453 -7.89 -10.55 -13.70
C ILE A 453 -8.35 -11.80 -14.46
N THR A 454 -9.51 -11.72 -15.10
CA THR A 454 -10.12 -12.86 -15.81
C THR A 454 -9.26 -13.32 -16.97
N GLU A 455 -8.72 -12.39 -17.75
CA GLU A 455 -7.88 -12.70 -18.91
C GLU A 455 -6.57 -13.37 -18.50
N ILE A 456 -5.93 -12.90 -17.43
CA ILE A 456 -4.72 -13.53 -16.90
C ILE A 456 -5.04 -14.91 -16.34
N ALA A 457 -6.08 -15.04 -15.53
CA ALA A 457 -6.45 -16.31 -14.90
C ALA A 457 -6.76 -17.40 -15.93
N ASN A 458 -7.55 -17.06 -16.96
CA ASN A 458 -7.90 -18.00 -18.03
C ASN A 458 -6.66 -18.40 -18.85
N PHE A 459 -5.83 -17.42 -19.21
CA PHE A 459 -4.65 -17.67 -20.04
C PHE A 459 -3.58 -18.50 -19.32
N VAL A 460 -3.34 -18.24 -18.02
CA VAL A 460 -2.42 -19.05 -17.21
C VAL A 460 -3.01 -20.44 -16.96
N ALA A 461 -4.32 -20.59 -16.76
CA ALA A 461 -4.92 -21.92 -16.64
C ALA A 461 -4.79 -22.76 -17.92
N GLU A 462 -4.82 -22.12 -19.09
CA GLU A 462 -4.71 -22.80 -20.39
C GLU A 462 -3.26 -23.17 -20.76
N HIS A 463 -2.29 -22.30 -20.44
CA HIS A 463 -0.92 -22.42 -20.94
C HIS A 463 0.18 -22.52 -19.86
N GLY A 464 -0.20 -22.44 -18.59
CA GLY A 464 0.69 -22.31 -17.43
C GLY A 464 1.52 -23.54 -17.09
#